data_AF-A0A086P6M0-F1
#
_entry.id   AF-A0A086P6M0-F1
#
_cell.length_a   1.000
_cell.length_b   1.000
_cell.length_c   1.000
_cell.angle_alpha   90.00
_cell.angle_beta   90.00
_cell.angle_gamma   90.00
#
_symmetry.space_group_name_H-M   'P 1'
#
loop_
_entity.id
_entity.type
_entity.pdbx_description
1 polymer ?
#
loop_
_entity_poly.entity_id
_entity_poly.type
_entity_poly.pdbx_seq_one_letter_code
_entity_poly.pdbx_strand_id
1 'polypeptide(L)'
;MKITSFQKRVEEWLKACFPAAVRSDRAERTHRFLEEALELAQANGCSREDAAALVQYVYDRPIGRPDLEVGGTMVTLAALCSASAINMDEAGDRELVRNWERIDQIRAKQASKPHGSPLPQ
;
A
#
# COMPACT_ATOMS: atom_id res chain seq x y z
N MET A 1 -14.00 12.79 8.76
CA MET A 1 -13.84 11.38 9.22
C MET A 1 -12.66 11.37 10.19
N LYS A 2 -12.84 10.94 11.44
CA LYS A 2 -11.70 10.82 12.37
C LYS A 2 -10.89 9.60 11.96
N ILE A 3 -9.63 9.83 11.57
CA ILE A 3 -8.63 8.80 11.27
C ILE A 3 -8.46 7.90 12.52
N THR A 4 -8.47 6.57 12.36
CA THR A 4 -8.33 5.57 13.44
C THR A 4 -6.93 5.59 14.07
N SER A 5 -6.70 4.84 15.17
CA SER A 5 -5.40 4.83 15.87
C SER A 5 -4.24 4.37 14.99
N PHE A 6 -4.41 3.36 14.12
CA PHE A 6 -3.35 2.91 13.20
C PHE A 6 -3.14 3.90 12.05
N GLN A 7 -4.23 4.30 11.37
CA GLN A 7 -4.13 5.25 10.26
C GLN A 7 -3.54 6.60 10.70
N LYS A 8 -3.79 7.02 11.95
CA LYS A 8 -3.22 8.25 12.53
C LYS A 8 -1.71 8.12 12.74
N ARG A 9 -1.26 6.99 13.28
CA ARG A 9 0.18 6.70 13.44
C ARG A 9 0.91 6.59 12.09
N VAL A 10 0.25 6.03 11.07
CA VAL A 10 0.78 6.05 9.69
C VAL A 10 0.87 7.47 9.15
N GLU A 11 -0.13 8.33 9.40
CA GLU A 11 -0.09 9.73 9.00
C GLU A 11 1.03 10.52 9.70
N GLU A 12 1.28 10.24 10.98
CA GLU A 12 2.39 10.80 11.75
C GLU A 12 3.74 10.41 11.14
N TRP A 13 3.91 9.14 10.79
CA TRP A 13 5.10 8.66 10.08
C TRP A 13 5.25 9.32 8.70
N LEU A 14 4.17 9.40 7.89
CA LEU A 14 4.20 10.05 6.58
C LEU A 14 4.63 11.52 6.67
N LYS A 15 4.14 12.25 7.68
CA LYS A 15 4.52 13.65 7.95
C LYS A 15 5.98 13.78 8.35
N ALA A 16 6.50 12.84 9.13
CA ALA A 16 7.92 12.82 9.51
C ALA A 16 8.83 12.43 8.34
N CYS A 17 8.39 11.49 7.49
CA CYS A 17 9.22 10.90 6.45
C CYS A 17 9.25 11.75 5.16
N PHE A 18 8.13 12.34 4.77
CA PHE A 18 7.96 12.94 3.44
C PHE A 18 7.49 14.40 3.48
N PRO A 19 7.93 15.25 2.52
CA PRO A 19 7.37 16.58 2.34
C PRO A 19 5.88 16.50 1.97
N ALA A 20 5.15 17.59 2.19
CA ALA A 20 3.70 17.67 1.95
C ALA A 20 3.32 17.17 0.55
N ALA A 21 4.04 17.63 -0.48
CA ALA A 21 3.80 17.26 -1.88
C ALA A 21 3.79 15.75 -2.13
N VAL A 22 4.71 15.00 -1.49
CA VAL A 22 4.82 13.54 -1.65
C VAL A 22 3.74 12.81 -0.84
N ARG A 23 3.52 13.20 0.42
CA ARG A 23 2.54 12.50 1.28
C ARG A 23 1.09 12.74 0.88
N SER A 24 0.79 13.83 0.15
CA SER A 24 -0.55 14.10 -0.39
C SER A 24 -0.71 13.76 -1.87
N ASP A 25 0.34 13.26 -2.55
CA ASP A 25 0.22 12.81 -3.94
C ASP A 25 -0.59 11.52 -4.01
N ARG A 26 -1.82 11.63 -4.51
CA ARG A 26 -2.74 10.49 -4.59
C ARG A 26 -2.23 9.41 -5.54
N ALA A 27 -1.58 9.78 -6.65
CA ALA A 27 -1.06 8.80 -7.61
C ALA A 27 0.11 8.02 -7.00
N GLU A 28 1.03 8.71 -6.32
CA GLU A 28 2.15 8.04 -5.66
C GLU A 28 1.69 7.10 -4.54
N ARG A 29 0.69 7.52 -3.74
CA ARG A 29 0.12 6.66 -2.69
C ARG A 29 -0.63 5.46 -3.29
N THR A 30 -1.32 5.63 -4.42
CA THR A 30 -1.96 4.52 -5.14
C THR A 30 -0.92 3.53 -5.66
N HIS A 31 0.18 3.99 -6.29
CA HIS A 31 1.22 3.10 -6.78
C HIS A 31 1.90 2.33 -5.65
N ARG A 32 2.22 2.99 -4.53
CA ARG A 32 2.79 2.31 -3.36
C ARG A 32 1.85 1.26 -2.77
N PHE A 33 0.56 1.55 -2.69
CA PHE A 33 -0.41 0.55 -2.25
C PHE A 33 -0.48 -0.65 -3.22
N LEU A 34 -0.53 -0.39 -4.53
CA LEU A 34 -0.59 -1.45 -5.53
C LEU A 34 0.65 -2.36 -5.48
N GLU A 35 1.83 -1.79 -5.29
CA GLU A 35 3.08 -2.53 -5.13
C GLU A 35 3.02 -3.51 -3.95
N GLU A 36 2.63 -3.05 -2.75
CA GLU A 36 2.50 -3.91 -1.57
C GLU A 36 1.40 -4.98 -1.75
N ALA A 37 0.30 -4.64 -2.44
CA ALA A 37 -0.75 -5.61 -2.75
C ALA A 37 -0.25 -6.71 -3.70
N LEU A 38 0.58 -6.35 -4.69
CA LEU A 38 1.22 -7.30 -5.60
C LEU A 38 2.28 -8.16 -4.88
N GLU A 39 3.09 -7.56 -3.99
CA GLU A 39 4.04 -8.30 -3.17
C GLU A 39 3.34 -9.31 -2.24
N LEU A 40 2.23 -8.92 -1.62
CA LEU A 40 1.42 -9.83 -0.80
C LEU A 40 0.79 -10.95 -1.64
N ALA A 41 0.28 -10.65 -2.83
CA ALA A 41 -0.27 -11.65 -3.74
C ALA A 41 0.82 -12.65 -4.17
N GLN A 42 2.00 -12.15 -4.55
CA GLN A 42 3.15 -12.97 -4.90
C GLN A 42 3.57 -13.87 -3.73
N ALA A 43 3.63 -13.33 -2.51
CA ALA A 43 3.98 -14.09 -1.30
C ALA A 43 2.98 -15.22 -0.99
N ASN A 44 1.74 -15.12 -1.47
CA ASN A 44 0.71 -16.17 -1.37
C ASN A 44 0.63 -17.06 -2.62
N GLY A 45 1.64 -17.02 -3.50
CA GLY A 45 1.76 -17.90 -4.65
C GLY A 45 0.96 -17.47 -5.88
N CYS A 46 0.44 -16.24 -5.92
CA CYS A 46 -0.19 -15.68 -7.12
C CYS A 46 0.86 -15.56 -8.24
N SER A 47 0.58 -16.16 -9.40
CA SER A 47 1.47 -16.05 -10.55
C SER A 47 1.39 -14.65 -11.17
N ARG A 48 2.40 -14.29 -11.97
CA ARG A 48 2.38 -13.04 -12.74
C ARG A 48 1.21 -13.02 -13.73
N GLU A 49 0.91 -14.18 -14.30
CA GLU A 49 -0.18 -14.38 -15.27
C GLU A 49 -1.54 -14.18 -14.60
N ASP A 50 -1.75 -14.73 -13.41
CA ASP A 50 -2.98 -14.51 -12.62
C ASP A 50 -3.16 -13.04 -12.25
N ALA A 51 -2.08 -12.39 -11.77
CA ALA A 51 -2.10 -10.98 -11.45
C ALA A 51 -2.45 -10.12 -12.68
N ALA A 52 -1.85 -10.41 -13.84
CA ALA A 52 -2.15 -9.71 -15.08
C ALA A 52 -3.60 -9.93 -15.57
N ALA A 53 -4.13 -11.14 -15.42
CA ALA A 53 -5.52 -11.45 -15.74
C ALA A 53 -6.49 -10.67 -14.83
N LEU A 54 -6.19 -10.54 -13.55
CA LEU A 54 -6.98 -9.72 -12.61
C LEU A 54 -6.92 -8.22 -12.96
N VAL A 55 -5.76 -7.73 -13.38
CA VAL A 55 -5.63 -6.35 -13.88
C VAL A 55 -6.58 -6.14 -15.06
N GLN A 56 -6.52 -6.98 -16.09
CA GLN A 56 -7.42 -6.86 -17.24
C GLN A 56 -8.90 -6.90 -16.79
N TYR A 57 -9.25 -7.88 -15.96
CA TYR A 57 -10.61 -8.06 -15.46
C TYR A 57 -11.15 -6.85 -14.70
N VAL A 58 -10.34 -6.19 -13.86
CA VAL A 58 -10.77 -5.03 -13.09
C VAL A 58 -10.88 -3.80 -13.97
N TYR A 59 -9.90 -3.57 -14.86
CA TYR A 59 -9.87 -2.38 -15.73
C TYR A 59 -10.89 -2.43 -16.87
N ASP A 60 -11.47 -3.59 -17.18
CA ASP A 60 -12.59 -3.73 -18.11
C ASP A 60 -13.95 -3.36 -17.50
N ARG A 61 -14.02 -3.11 -16.18
CA ARG A 61 -15.26 -2.71 -15.49
C ARG A 61 -15.38 -1.18 -15.41
N PRO A 62 -16.60 -0.65 -15.20
CA PRO A 62 -16.78 0.75 -14.86
C PRO A 62 -15.97 1.15 -13.62
N ILE A 63 -15.44 2.37 -13.62
CA ILE A 63 -14.65 2.91 -12.51
C ILE A 63 -15.49 2.92 -11.23
N GLY A 64 -14.96 2.29 -10.17
CA GLY A 64 -15.58 2.23 -8.86
C GLY A 64 -15.46 3.52 -8.04
N ARG A 65 -16.22 3.58 -6.94
CA ARG A 65 -16.14 4.70 -5.98
C ARG A 65 -15.03 4.44 -4.96
N PRO A 66 -14.07 5.36 -4.76
CA PRO A 66 -12.92 5.12 -3.89
C PRO A 66 -13.26 4.67 -2.46
N ASP A 67 -14.33 5.20 -1.87
CA ASP A 67 -14.76 4.83 -0.51
C ASP A 67 -15.26 3.38 -0.41
N LEU A 68 -15.91 2.88 -1.47
CA LEU A 68 -16.35 1.49 -1.55
C LEU A 68 -15.17 0.54 -1.78
N GLU A 69 -14.23 0.91 -2.65
CA GLU A 69 -13.06 0.07 -2.96
C GLU A 69 -12.10 -0.07 -1.78
N VAL A 70 -11.99 0.95 -0.92
CA VAL A 70 -11.29 0.84 0.37
C VAL A 70 -11.95 -0.25 1.23
N GLY A 71 -13.27 -0.28 1.30
CA GLY A 71 -14.01 -1.31 2.05
C GLY A 71 -13.75 -2.72 1.50
N GLY A 72 -13.85 -2.89 0.18
CA GLY A 72 -13.57 -4.18 -0.48
C GLY A 72 -12.14 -4.66 -0.26
N THR A 73 -11.16 -3.74 -0.35
CA THR A 73 -9.75 -4.03 -0.07
C THR A 73 -9.54 -4.48 1.37
N MET A 74 -10.12 -3.78 2.36
CA MET A 74 -9.98 -4.13 3.77
C MET A 74 -10.56 -5.52 4.08
N VAL A 75 -11.75 -5.82 3.56
CA VAL A 75 -12.42 -7.12 3.79
C VAL A 75 -11.62 -8.27 3.17
N THR A 76 -11.12 -8.09 1.94
CA THR A 76 -10.36 -9.14 1.24
C THR A 76 -8.97 -9.34 1.85
N LEU A 77 -8.30 -8.27 2.29
CA LEU A 77 -7.05 -8.38 3.06
C LEU A 77 -7.26 -9.17 4.36
N ALA A 78 -8.30 -8.84 5.14
CA ALA A 78 -8.60 -9.57 6.38
C ALA A 78 -8.91 -11.06 6.14
N ALA A 79 -9.65 -11.37 5.07
CA ALA A 79 -9.93 -12.74 4.67
C ALA A 79 -8.67 -13.50 4.27
N LEU A 80 -7.78 -12.89 3.48
CA LEU A 80 -6.49 -13.47 3.10
C LEU A 80 -5.62 -13.72 4.34
N CYS A 81 -5.49 -12.73 5.22
CA CYS A 81 -4.77 -12.89 6.49
C CYS A 81 -5.33 -14.05 7.33
N SER A 82 -6.65 -14.22 7.38
CA SER A 82 -7.28 -15.34 8.08
C SER A 82 -6.94 -16.69 7.45
N ALA A 83 -6.96 -16.78 6.11
CA ALA A 83 -6.57 -17.99 5.38
C ALA A 83 -5.09 -18.34 5.53
N SER A 84 -4.23 -17.33 5.67
CA SER A 84 -2.78 -17.49 5.84
C SER A 84 -2.33 -17.49 7.30
N ALA A 85 -3.25 -17.51 8.27
CA ALA A 85 -2.99 -17.46 9.71
C ALA A 85 -2.09 -16.28 10.16
N ILE A 86 -2.29 -15.10 9.56
CA ILE A 86 -1.58 -13.86 9.86
C ILE A 86 -2.47 -12.95 10.69
N ASN A 87 -1.96 -12.46 11.83
CA ASN A 87 -2.58 -11.34 12.53
C ASN A 87 -2.26 -10.03 11.76
N MET A 88 -3.27 -9.47 11.11
CA MET A 88 -3.09 -8.28 10.26
C MET A 88 -2.69 -7.02 11.05
N ASP A 89 -3.16 -6.86 12.29
CA ASP A 89 -2.87 -5.70 13.12
C ASP A 89 -1.40 -5.74 13.58
N GLU A 90 -0.94 -6.89 14.07
CA GLU A 90 0.47 -7.09 14.46
C GLU A 90 1.43 -6.94 13.29
N ALA A 91 1.05 -7.45 12.10
CA ALA A 91 1.84 -7.30 10.89
C ALA A 91 2.00 -5.82 10.49
N GLY A 92 0.89 -5.06 10.52
CA GLY A 92 0.90 -3.62 10.24
C GLY A 92 1.71 -2.83 11.27
N ASP A 93 1.57 -3.13 12.56
CA ASP A 93 2.32 -2.46 13.62
C ASP A 93 3.83 -2.72 13.52
N ARG A 94 4.23 -3.97 13.27
CA ARG A 94 5.64 -4.33 13.06
C ARG A 94 6.23 -3.59 11.86
N GLU A 95 5.48 -3.48 10.75
CA GLU A 95 5.98 -2.77 9.58
C GLU A 95 6.09 -1.26 9.82
N LEU A 96 5.13 -0.67 10.54
CA LEU A 96 5.22 0.75 10.90
C LEU A 96 6.44 1.04 11.78
N VAL A 97 6.77 0.16 12.74
CA VAL A 97 8.00 0.27 13.55
C VAL A 97 9.25 0.22 12.65
N ARG A 98 9.33 -0.77 11.75
CA ARG A 98 10.45 -0.89 10.80
C ARG A 98 10.60 0.33 9.90
N ASN A 99 9.49 0.94 9.49
CA ASN A 99 9.48 2.16 8.69
C ASN A 99 10.03 3.38 9.44
N TRP A 100 9.79 3.47 10.75
CA TRP A 100 10.45 4.46 11.60
C TRP A 100 11.95 4.21 11.73
N GLU A 101 12.36 2.97 11.97
CA GLU A 101 13.78 2.59 12.08
C GLU A 101 14.56 2.86 10.78
N ARG A 102 13.88 2.80 9.63
CA ARG A 102 14.47 2.98 8.30
C ARG A 102 14.19 4.34 7.67
N ILE A 103 13.71 5.31 8.45
CA ILE A 103 13.20 6.59 7.91
C ILE A 103 14.21 7.31 7.00
N ASP A 104 15.50 7.30 7.36
CA ASP A 104 16.54 7.95 6.56
C ASP A 104 16.85 7.22 5.25
N GLN A 105 16.78 5.89 5.24
CA GLN A 105 16.91 5.09 4.03
C GLN A 105 15.73 5.33 3.08
N ILE A 106 14.52 5.46 3.64
CA ILE A 106 13.30 5.74 2.86
C ILE A 106 13.36 7.14 2.26
N ARG A 107 13.83 8.13 3.03
CA ARG A 107 14.08 9.50 2.52
C ARG A 107 15.10 9.51 1.38
N ALA A 108 16.22 8.81 1.54
CA ALA A 108 17.25 8.72 0.50
C ALA A 108 16.71 8.10 -0.79
N LYS A 109 15.96 6.98 -0.67
CA LYS A 109 15.29 6.35 -1.81
C LYS A 109 14.26 7.26 -2.48
N GLN A 110 13.52 8.04 -1.70
CA GLN A 110 12.55 8.98 -2.26
C GLN A 110 13.24 10.13 -2.99
N ALA A 111 14.35 10.64 -2.46
CA ALA A 111 15.14 11.70 -3.12
C ALA A 111 15.76 11.26 -4.45
N SER A 112 16.02 9.96 -4.62
CA SER A 112 16.56 9.41 -5.87
C SER A 112 15.50 9.02 -6.90
N LYS A 113 14.19 9.14 -6.58
CA LYS A 113 13.14 8.73 -7.53
C LYS A 113 13.02 9.71 -8.70
N PRO A 114 13.04 9.23 -9.96
CA PRO A 114 12.69 10.04 -11.10
C PRO A 114 11.22 10.47 -11.02
N HIS A 115 10.93 11.73 -11.36
CA HIS A 115 9.56 12.24 -11.35
C HIS A 115 8.70 11.55 -12.41
N GLY A 116 7.51 11.08 -12.01
CA GLY A 116 6.47 10.62 -12.93
C GLY A 116 6.47 9.13 -13.30
N SER A 117 7.39 8.31 -12.78
CA SER A 117 7.38 6.85 -12.99
C SER A 117 6.86 6.10 -11.76
N PRO A 118 5.98 5.09 -11.92
CA PRO A 118 5.61 4.17 -10.83
C PRO A 118 6.75 3.20 -10.48
N LEU A 119 7.72 3.00 -11.36
CA LEU A 119 8.79 2.01 -11.21
C LEU A 119 10.13 2.66 -10.83
N PRO A 120 10.91 2.04 -9.92
CA PRO A 120 12.31 2.42 -9.73
C PRO A 120 13.08 2.19 -11.04
N GLN A 121 13.99 3.12 -11.36
CA GLN A 121 14.96 2.97 -12.45
C GLN A 121 16.23 2.32 -11.94
#